data_AF-B4WUH6-F1
#
_entry.id   AF-B4WUH6-F1
#
_cell.length_a   1.000
_cell.length_b   1.000
_cell.length_c   1.000
_cell.angle_alpha   90.00
_cell.angle_beta   90.00
_cell.angle_gamma   90.00
#
_symmetry.space_group_name_H-M   'P 1'
#
loop_
_entity.id
_entity.type
_entity.pdbx_description
1 polymer ?
#
loop_
_entity_poly.entity_id
_entity_poly.type
_entity_poly.pdbx_seq_one_letter_code
_entity_poly.pdbx_strand_id
1 'polypeptide(L)'
;MLSRAIDWDLIRRQYDQLIKYATALRLGTAETEVILRHFNRSETKHPTYQGLAELGRAVKTIFLCRYLHSVELRQEIQDGLNVVERWNGANDFIFYGRSGEFASNRRAHQELAALALHLLQISLVYINTLMIQRVLSEPRWWAQMQPEDLRALTPLLWNHVTPYGVFRLDFSDRIDLEPVGSALSSA
;
A
#
# COMPACT_ATOMS: atom_id res chain seq x y z
N MET A 1 -10.62 15.59 -17.81
CA MET A 1 -10.12 15.43 -19.20
C MET A 1 -8.83 16.24 -19.35
N LEU A 2 -7.79 15.69 -19.99
CA LEU A 2 -6.50 16.37 -20.17
C LEU A 2 -6.69 17.64 -21.00
N SER A 3 -6.73 18.79 -20.35
CA SER A 3 -7.03 20.08 -20.98
C SER A 3 -5.87 20.68 -21.78
N ARG A 4 -4.65 20.12 -21.69
CA ARG A 4 -3.44 20.64 -22.32
C ARG A 4 -2.53 19.51 -22.77
N ALA A 5 -1.89 19.68 -23.93
CA ALA A 5 -0.82 18.80 -24.40
C ALA A 5 0.37 18.81 -23.42
N ILE A 6 1.09 17.69 -23.37
CA ILE A 6 2.30 17.53 -22.54
C ILE A 6 3.39 18.47 -23.09
N ASP A 7 4.01 19.24 -22.20
CA ASP A 7 5.14 20.12 -22.55
C ASP A 7 6.46 19.33 -22.51
N TRP A 8 6.79 18.72 -23.63
CA TRP A 8 8.01 17.91 -23.78
C TRP A 8 9.30 18.74 -23.67
N ASP A 9 9.26 20.02 -24.04
CA ASP A 9 10.42 20.90 -24.00
C ASP A 9 10.75 21.32 -22.56
N LEU A 10 9.75 21.48 -21.69
CA LEU A 10 9.98 21.68 -20.27
C LEU A 10 10.62 20.44 -19.62
N ILE A 11 10.17 19.24 -19.97
CA ILE A 11 10.78 17.99 -19.51
C ILE A 11 12.24 17.92 -19.99
N ARG A 12 12.49 18.18 -21.27
CA ARG A 12 13.85 18.15 -21.85
C ARG A 12 14.79 19.14 -21.18
N ARG A 13 14.33 20.38 -20.96
CA ARG A 13 15.13 21.43 -20.29
C ARG A 13 15.49 21.10 -18.84
N GLN A 14 14.66 20.32 -18.15
CA GLN A 14 14.87 19.98 -16.74
C GLN A 14 15.44 18.57 -16.54
N TYR A 15 15.64 17.79 -17.62
CA TYR A 15 16.00 16.37 -17.57
C TYR A 15 17.17 16.07 -16.62
N ASP A 16 18.29 16.80 -16.75
CA ASP A 16 19.46 16.59 -15.91
C ASP A 16 19.16 16.80 -14.41
N GLN A 17 18.33 17.78 -14.09
CA GLN A 17 17.93 18.03 -12.70
C GLN A 17 16.99 16.95 -12.18
N LEU A 18 16.05 16.47 -13.02
CA LEU A 18 15.19 15.33 -12.68
C LEU A 18 16.02 14.09 -12.32
N ILE A 19 17.02 13.77 -13.14
CA ILE A 19 17.91 12.63 -12.92
C ILE A 19 18.77 12.81 -11.66
N LYS A 20 19.27 14.02 -11.39
CA LYS A 20 20.02 14.33 -10.16
C LYS A 20 19.16 14.09 -8.91
N TYR A 21 17.94 14.62 -8.86
CA TYR A 21 17.03 14.39 -7.73
C TYR A 21 16.63 12.93 -7.60
N ALA A 22 16.31 12.24 -8.70
CA ALA A 22 16.01 10.82 -8.68
C ALA A 22 17.19 9.98 -8.16
N THR A 23 18.42 10.34 -8.54
CA THR A 23 19.64 9.67 -8.08
C THR A 23 19.91 9.95 -6.61
N ALA A 24 19.70 11.18 -6.15
CA ALA A 24 19.85 11.56 -4.75
C ALA A 24 18.86 10.80 -3.86
N LEU A 25 17.61 10.68 -4.29
CA LEU A 25 16.59 9.87 -3.63
C LEU A 25 16.97 8.39 -3.60
N ARG A 26 17.43 7.84 -4.74
CA ARG A 26 17.84 6.43 -4.83
C ARG A 26 19.04 6.09 -3.95
N LEU A 27 19.99 7.01 -3.83
CA LEU A 27 21.19 6.84 -3.00
C LEU A 27 20.98 7.25 -1.54
N GLY A 28 19.79 7.76 -1.18
CA GLY A 28 19.48 8.25 0.17
C GLY A 28 20.29 9.49 0.58
N THR A 29 20.91 10.20 -0.37
CA THR A 29 21.72 11.40 -0.08
C THR A 29 20.87 12.65 0.16
N ALA A 30 19.57 12.58 -0.15
CA ALA A 30 18.59 13.61 0.18
C ALA A 30 17.24 12.98 0.52
N GLU A 31 16.60 13.48 1.58
CA GLU A 31 15.25 13.06 1.94
C GLU A 31 14.20 13.71 1.04
N THR A 32 13.16 12.95 0.69
CA THR A 32 12.04 13.41 -0.13
C THR A 32 11.38 14.67 0.44
N GLU A 33 11.23 14.75 1.77
CA GLU A 33 10.63 15.91 2.42
C GLU A 33 11.45 17.19 2.20
N VAL A 34 12.78 17.09 2.29
CA VAL A 34 13.68 18.23 2.07
C VAL A 34 13.59 18.75 0.64
N ILE A 35 13.53 17.84 -0.34
CA ILE A 35 13.38 18.17 -1.76
C ILE A 35 12.02 18.84 -2.01
N LEU A 36 10.93 18.30 -1.47
CA LEU A 36 9.59 18.87 -1.62
C LEU A 36 9.47 20.23 -0.93
N ARG A 37 10.04 20.39 0.26
CA ARG A 37 10.11 21.67 0.97
C ARG A 37 10.90 22.68 0.16
N HIS A 38 12.00 22.28 -0.48
CA HIS A 38 12.77 23.14 -1.38
C HIS A 38 11.93 23.63 -2.58
N PHE A 39 11.16 22.74 -3.21
CA PHE A 39 10.28 23.12 -4.32
C PHE A 39 9.16 24.09 -3.91
N ASN A 40 8.68 23.98 -2.68
CA ASN A 40 7.58 24.81 -2.13
C ASN A 40 8.05 26.10 -1.44
N ARG A 41 9.37 26.38 -1.37
CA ARG A 41 9.92 27.60 -0.75
C ARG A 41 9.79 28.87 -1.60
N SER A 42 9.50 28.74 -2.89
CA SER A 42 9.44 29.86 -3.83
C SER A 42 8.00 30.20 -4.20
N GLU A 43 7.67 31.49 -4.29
CA GLU A 43 6.33 31.97 -4.69
C GLU A 43 5.95 31.52 -6.11
N THR A 44 6.96 31.36 -6.98
CA THR A 44 6.86 30.73 -8.29
C THR A 44 7.23 29.26 -8.22
N LYS A 45 6.38 28.37 -8.76
CA LYS A 45 6.62 26.92 -8.82
C LYS A 45 8.01 26.61 -9.38
N HIS A 46 8.83 25.87 -8.62
CA HIS A 46 10.19 25.50 -9.03
C HIS A 46 10.23 24.83 -10.41
N PRO A 47 11.09 25.25 -11.36
CA PRO A 47 11.11 24.73 -12.73
C PRO A 47 11.26 23.20 -12.82
N THR A 48 12.10 22.60 -11.98
CA THR A 48 12.27 21.14 -11.92
C THR A 48 11.02 20.44 -11.39
N TYR A 49 10.27 21.06 -10.47
CA TYR A 49 9.00 20.52 -10.00
C TYR A 49 7.94 20.55 -11.12
N GLN A 50 7.92 21.61 -11.92
CA GLN A 50 7.05 21.66 -13.11
C GLN A 50 7.44 20.59 -14.14
N GLY A 51 8.74 20.36 -14.35
CA GLY A 51 9.25 19.26 -15.18
C GLY A 51 8.82 17.88 -14.67
N LEU A 52 8.92 17.62 -13.35
CA LEU A 52 8.40 16.40 -12.72
C LEU A 52 6.89 16.25 -12.94
N ALA A 53 6.13 17.34 -12.80
CA ALA A 53 4.68 17.31 -12.99
C ALA A 53 4.28 17.03 -14.46
N GLU A 54 4.99 17.58 -15.45
CA GLU A 54 4.81 17.23 -16.86
C GLU A 54 5.15 15.76 -17.15
N LEU A 55 6.28 15.27 -16.63
CA LEU A 55 6.64 13.86 -16.76
C LEU A 55 5.58 12.95 -16.13
N GLY A 56 5.08 13.29 -14.94
CA GLY A 56 3.99 12.58 -14.28
C GLY A 56 2.70 12.55 -15.10
N ARG A 57 2.34 13.67 -15.78
CA ARG A 57 1.22 13.69 -16.73
C ARG A 57 1.46 12.77 -17.93
N ALA A 58 2.67 12.73 -18.47
CA ALA A 58 3.01 11.83 -19.58
C ALA A 58 2.86 10.36 -19.17
N VAL A 59 3.44 9.96 -18.05
CA VAL A 59 3.32 8.60 -17.51
C VAL A 59 1.87 8.24 -17.23
N LYS A 60 1.10 9.15 -16.59
CA LYS A 60 -0.34 8.94 -16.35
C LYS A 60 -1.12 8.76 -17.64
N THR A 61 -0.79 9.53 -18.69
CA THR A 61 -1.46 9.43 -19.99
C THR A 61 -1.16 8.09 -20.64
N ILE A 62 0.11 7.67 -20.67
CA ILE A 62 0.52 6.36 -21.20
C ILE A 62 -0.20 5.23 -20.45
N PHE A 63 -0.24 5.31 -19.13
CA PHE A 63 -0.95 4.35 -18.30
C PHE A 63 -2.44 4.33 -18.63
N LEU A 64 -3.10 5.49 -18.72
CA LEU A 64 -4.51 5.58 -19.05
C LEU A 64 -4.82 5.01 -20.45
N CYS A 65 -3.99 5.28 -21.44
CA CYS A 65 -4.13 4.69 -22.77
C CYS A 65 -4.02 3.17 -22.72
N ARG A 66 -3.06 2.63 -21.96
CA ARG A 66 -2.94 1.17 -21.73
C ARG A 66 -4.17 0.61 -21.02
N TYR A 67 -4.62 1.28 -19.96
CA TYR A 67 -5.80 0.91 -19.18
C TYR A 67 -7.07 0.89 -20.03
N LEU A 68 -7.28 1.88 -20.90
CA LEU A 68 -8.44 1.93 -21.79
C LEU A 68 -8.36 0.89 -22.91
N HIS A 69 -7.16 0.50 -23.33
CA HIS A 69 -6.98 -0.44 -24.44
C HIS A 69 -7.03 -1.92 -24.00
N SER A 70 -6.41 -2.29 -22.89
CA SER A 70 -6.35 -3.69 -22.43
C SER A 70 -7.44 -3.99 -21.41
N VAL A 71 -8.27 -5.00 -21.69
CA VAL A 71 -9.30 -5.50 -20.75
C VAL A 71 -8.62 -6.22 -19.58
N GLU A 72 -7.57 -6.97 -19.87
CA GLU A 72 -6.81 -7.78 -18.93
C GLU A 72 -6.20 -6.90 -17.84
N LEU A 73 -5.59 -5.78 -18.23
CA LEU A 73 -5.04 -4.79 -17.29
C LEU A 73 -6.14 -4.17 -16.41
N ARG A 74 -7.35 -3.94 -16.95
CA ARG A 74 -8.47 -3.42 -16.15
C ARG A 74 -8.96 -4.44 -15.13
N GLN A 75 -9.08 -5.70 -15.53
CA GLN A 75 -9.50 -6.79 -14.64
C GLN A 75 -8.49 -6.94 -13.50
N GLU A 76 -7.19 -7.00 -13.82
CA GLU A 76 -6.14 -7.09 -12.80
C GLU A 76 -6.17 -5.93 -11.80
N ILE A 77 -6.34 -4.69 -12.29
CA ILE A 77 -6.47 -3.51 -11.42
C ILE A 77 -7.75 -3.57 -10.58
N GLN A 78 -8.87 -3.97 -11.17
CA GLN A 78 -10.14 -4.07 -10.46
C GLN A 78 -10.09 -5.15 -9.38
N ASP A 79 -9.45 -6.28 -9.65
CA ASP A 79 -9.28 -7.37 -8.69
C ASP A 79 -8.41 -6.93 -7.51
N GLY A 80 -7.30 -6.23 -7.78
CA GLY A 80 -6.46 -5.63 -6.74
C GLY A 80 -7.20 -4.58 -5.90
N LEU A 81 -7.98 -3.70 -6.56
CA LEU A 81 -8.80 -2.70 -5.88
C LEU A 81 -9.88 -3.36 -5.02
N ASN A 82 -10.56 -4.38 -5.51
CA ASN A 82 -11.59 -5.11 -4.77
C ASN A 82 -11.03 -5.69 -3.46
N VAL A 83 -9.79 -6.19 -3.44
CA VAL A 83 -9.14 -6.68 -2.21
C VAL A 83 -8.95 -5.54 -1.21
N VAL A 84 -8.41 -4.41 -1.67
CA VAL A 84 -8.16 -3.23 -0.81
C VAL A 84 -9.46 -2.59 -0.32
N GLU A 85 -10.47 -2.51 -1.16
CA GLU A 85 -11.80 -1.99 -0.80
C GLU A 85 -12.52 -2.91 0.19
N ARG A 86 -12.48 -4.23 -0.03
CA ARG A 86 -13.01 -5.21 0.94
C ARG A 86 -12.29 -5.09 2.28
N TRP A 87 -10.99 -4.87 2.27
CA TRP A 87 -10.20 -4.63 3.48
C TRP A 87 -10.56 -3.30 4.15
N ASN A 88 -10.77 -2.22 3.39
CA ASN A 88 -11.22 -0.95 3.94
C ASN A 88 -12.61 -1.07 4.59
N GLY A 89 -13.54 -1.78 3.96
CA GLY A 89 -14.83 -2.11 4.58
C GLY A 89 -14.66 -2.93 5.87
N ALA A 90 -13.67 -3.82 5.95
CA ALA A 90 -13.33 -4.53 7.18
C ALA A 90 -12.71 -3.61 8.26
N ASN A 91 -12.01 -2.55 7.87
CA ASN A 91 -11.47 -1.57 8.82
C ASN A 91 -12.57 -0.71 9.45
N ASP A 92 -13.53 -0.28 8.65
CA ASP A 92 -14.73 0.41 9.12
C ASP A 92 -15.52 -0.52 10.07
N PHE A 93 -15.52 -1.82 9.78
CA PHE A 93 -16.11 -2.85 10.63
C PHE A 93 -15.34 -3.06 11.95
N ILE A 94 -14.00 -3.02 11.95
CA ILE A 94 -13.17 -3.14 13.16
C ILE A 94 -13.37 -1.92 14.09
N PHE A 95 -13.70 -0.75 13.52
CA PHE A 95 -13.99 0.48 14.26
C PHE A 95 -15.41 0.52 14.88
N TYR A 96 -15.98 -0.63 15.29
CA TYR A 96 -17.37 -0.75 15.76
C TYR A 96 -17.66 -0.18 17.17
N GLY A 97 -16.82 0.71 17.68
CA GLY A 97 -17.05 1.41 18.95
C GLY A 97 -17.75 2.77 18.76
N ARG A 98 -19.06 2.77 18.50
CA ARG A 98 -19.96 3.92 18.21
C ARG A 98 -20.04 4.39 16.74
N SER A 99 -20.44 3.50 15.84
CA SER A 99 -20.95 3.88 14.50
C SER A 99 -19.97 4.64 13.59
N GLY A 100 -18.65 4.47 13.71
CA GLY A 100 -17.73 5.12 12.77
C GLY A 100 -17.51 6.62 13.00
N GLU A 101 -18.23 7.24 13.95
CA GLU A 101 -18.12 8.66 14.19
C GLU A 101 -17.21 8.94 15.38
N PHE A 102 -16.18 9.77 15.14
CA PHE A 102 -15.42 10.41 16.20
C PHE A 102 -16.36 11.33 16.99
N ALA A 103 -17.09 10.78 17.96
CA ALA A 103 -18.00 11.52 18.84
C ALA A 103 -17.28 12.52 19.79
N SER A 104 -15.99 12.79 19.55
CA SER A 104 -15.17 13.69 20.33
C SER A 104 -14.42 14.61 19.39
N ASN A 105 -14.69 15.91 19.48
CA ASN A 105 -14.02 16.99 18.75
C ASN A 105 -12.55 17.20 19.23
N ARG A 106 -11.94 16.17 19.84
CA ARG A 106 -10.62 16.19 20.46
C ARG A 106 -9.65 15.38 19.61
N ARG A 107 -8.74 16.08 18.93
CA ARG A 107 -7.71 15.50 18.05
C ARG A 107 -6.94 14.34 18.68
N ALA A 108 -6.57 14.43 19.96
CA ALA A 108 -5.82 13.38 20.65
C ALA A 108 -6.55 12.02 20.70
N HIS A 109 -7.87 12.01 20.85
CA HIS A 109 -8.64 10.76 20.81
C HIS A 109 -8.77 10.21 19.38
N GLN A 110 -8.82 11.10 18.38
CA GLN A 110 -8.87 10.70 16.98
C GLN A 110 -7.54 10.07 16.54
N GLU A 111 -6.43 10.70 16.94
CA GLU A 111 -5.07 10.19 16.72
C GLU A 111 -4.88 8.82 17.39
N LEU A 112 -5.26 8.68 18.66
CA LEU A 112 -5.13 7.42 19.39
C LEU A 112 -5.94 6.30 18.70
N ALA A 113 -7.16 6.59 18.28
CA ALA A 113 -8.01 5.60 17.63
C ALA A 113 -7.49 5.22 16.23
N ALA A 114 -6.96 6.18 15.46
CA ALA A 114 -6.32 5.92 14.19
C ALA A 114 -5.07 5.04 14.34
N LEU A 115 -4.23 5.32 15.35
CA LEU A 115 -3.04 4.54 15.65
C LEU A 115 -3.39 3.12 16.13
N ALA A 116 -4.39 2.97 16.99
CA ALA A 116 -4.85 1.68 17.47
C ALA A 116 -5.45 0.83 16.33
N LEU A 117 -6.25 1.44 15.45
CA LEU A 117 -6.78 0.78 14.25
C LEU A 117 -5.63 0.33 13.33
N HIS A 118 -4.64 1.20 13.11
CA HIS A 118 -3.49 0.87 12.29
C HIS A 118 -2.66 -0.28 12.87
N LEU A 119 -2.47 -0.31 14.19
CA LEU A 119 -1.81 -1.43 14.86
C LEU A 119 -2.56 -2.74 14.62
N LEU A 120 -3.88 -2.74 14.77
CA LEU A 120 -4.71 -3.92 14.57
C LEU A 120 -4.69 -4.39 13.11
N GLN A 121 -4.69 -3.47 12.15
CA GLN A 121 -4.49 -3.78 10.72
C GLN A 121 -3.17 -4.49 10.48
N ILE A 122 -2.07 -3.93 10.99
CA ILE A 122 -0.74 -4.54 10.82
C ILE A 122 -0.68 -5.91 11.49
N SER A 123 -1.22 -6.04 12.70
CA SER A 123 -1.27 -7.34 13.40
C SER A 123 -2.04 -8.39 12.60
N LEU A 124 -3.20 -8.04 12.03
CA LEU A 124 -3.97 -8.97 11.21
C LEU A 124 -3.22 -9.37 9.93
N VAL A 125 -2.62 -8.40 9.22
CA VAL A 125 -1.78 -8.68 8.04
C VAL A 125 -0.61 -9.60 8.40
N TYR A 126 0.00 -9.39 9.56
CA TYR A 126 1.12 -10.21 10.04
C TYR A 126 0.68 -11.66 10.30
N ILE A 127 -0.42 -11.86 11.04
CA ILE A 127 -0.96 -13.21 11.30
C ILE A 127 -1.35 -13.90 10.00
N ASN A 128 -2.02 -13.20 9.07
CA ASN A 128 -2.38 -13.75 7.78
C ASN A 128 -1.15 -14.18 6.97
N THR A 129 -0.08 -13.38 7.02
CA THR A 129 1.18 -13.71 6.36
C THR A 129 1.78 -15.00 6.94
N LEU A 130 1.82 -15.14 8.27
CA LEU A 130 2.32 -16.36 8.92
C LEU A 130 1.47 -17.59 8.60
N MET A 131 0.14 -17.44 8.59
CA MET A 131 -0.77 -18.52 8.21
C MET A 131 -0.54 -18.98 6.76
N ILE A 132 -0.40 -18.03 5.82
CA ILE A 132 -0.08 -18.32 4.43
C ILE A 132 1.27 -19.02 4.32
N GLN A 133 2.30 -18.53 5.00
CA GLN A 133 3.63 -19.16 5.02
C GLN A 133 3.58 -20.59 5.54
N ARG A 134 2.82 -20.84 6.62
CA ARG A 134 2.64 -22.18 7.17
C ARG A 134 1.97 -23.11 6.16
N VAL A 135 0.89 -22.69 5.51
CA VAL A 135 0.21 -23.51 4.49
C VAL A 135 1.14 -23.77 3.31
N LEU A 136 1.86 -22.76 2.83
CA LEU A 136 2.78 -22.88 1.69
C LEU A 136 4.09 -23.60 2.01
N SER A 137 4.43 -23.78 3.29
CA SER A 137 5.58 -24.62 3.70
C SER A 137 5.33 -26.11 3.45
N GLU A 138 4.07 -26.54 3.33
CA GLU A 138 3.74 -27.91 2.95
C GLU A 138 3.99 -28.11 1.44
N PRO A 139 4.88 -29.04 1.03
CA PRO A 139 5.23 -29.23 -0.38
C PRO A 139 4.05 -29.55 -1.29
N ARG A 140 3.00 -30.17 -0.73
CA ARG A 140 1.76 -30.47 -1.44
C ARG A 140 1.05 -29.20 -1.91
N TRP A 141 0.93 -28.19 -1.06
CA TRP A 141 0.26 -26.94 -1.41
C TRP A 141 1.12 -26.10 -2.35
N TRP A 142 2.44 -26.04 -2.08
CA TRP A 142 3.38 -25.35 -2.96
C TRP A 142 3.36 -25.91 -4.39
N ALA A 143 3.36 -27.24 -4.53
CA ALA A 143 3.36 -27.90 -5.85
C ALA A 143 2.04 -27.72 -6.64
N GLN A 144 0.95 -27.31 -5.98
CA GLN A 144 -0.34 -27.07 -6.64
C GLN A 144 -0.48 -25.62 -7.15
N MET A 145 0.32 -24.68 -6.63
CA MET A 145 0.24 -23.26 -6.99
C MET A 145 0.64 -23.03 -8.44
N GLN A 146 -0.19 -22.30 -9.19
CA GLN A 146 0.14 -21.75 -10.50
C GLN A 146 0.72 -20.33 -10.37
N PRO A 147 1.42 -19.82 -11.41
CA PRO A 147 1.92 -18.44 -11.41
C PRO A 147 0.83 -17.40 -11.12
N GLU A 148 -0.40 -17.63 -11.59
CA GLU A 148 -1.55 -16.78 -11.35
C GLU A 148 -1.98 -16.76 -9.88
N ASP A 149 -1.89 -17.90 -9.20
CA ASP A 149 -2.23 -18.03 -7.77
C ASP A 149 -1.22 -17.27 -6.91
N LEU A 150 0.07 -17.40 -7.22
CA LEU A 150 1.14 -16.66 -6.55
C LEU A 150 1.01 -15.14 -6.76
N ARG A 151 0.56 -14.72 -7.96
CA ARG A 151 0.30 -13.31 -8.26
C ARG A 151 -0.93 -12.78 -7.50
N ALA A 152 -1.94 -13.60 -7.28
CA ALA A 152 -3.17 -13.22 -6.57
C ALA A 152 -3.03 -13.31 -5.03
N LEU A 153 -1.96 -13.91 -4.53
CA LEU A 153 -1.74 -14.12 -3.11
C LEU A 153 -1.68 -12.78 -2.35
N THR A 154 -2.55 -12.64 -1.36
CA THR A 154 -2.66 -11.41 -0.56
C THR A 154 -2.86 -11.73 0.92
N PRO A 155 -2.15 -11.07 1.84
CA PRO A 155 -2.38 -11.21 3.27
C PRO A 155 -3.59 -10.39 3.77
N LEU A 156 -4.34 -9.73 2.90
CA LEU A 156 -5.49 -8.89 3.25
C LEU A 156 -6.81 -9.67 3.40
N LEU A 157 -6.73 -10.98 3.66
CA LEU A 157 -7.87 -11.86 3.83
C LEU A 157 -8.48 -11.66 5.22
N TRP A 158 -9.78 -11.38 5.33
CA TRP A 158 -10.41 -11.12 6.64
C TRP A 158 -11.64 -11.97 6.93
N ASN A 159 -12.15 -12.74 5.95
CA ASN A 159 -13.35 -13.57 6.10
C ASN A 159 -13.28 -14.62 7.23
N HIS A 160 -12.07 -15.01 7.66
CA HIS A 160 -11.87 -15.98 8.73
C HIS A 160 -11.79 -15.34 10.13
N VAL A 161 -11.73 -14.01 10.21
CA VAL A 161 -11.66 -13.26 11.47
C VAL A 161 -13.07 -13.04 11.98
N THR A 162 -13.32 -13.38 13.25
CA THR A 162 -14.58 -13.07 13.93
C THR A 162 -14.38 -11.89 14.87
N PRO A 163 -14.78 -10.67 14.46
CA PRO A 163 -14.60 -9.44 15.25
C PRO A 163 -15.65 -9.24 16.35
N TYR A 164 -16.76 -9.98 16.32
CA TYR A 164 -17.79 -9.93 17.36
C TYR A 164 -17.60 -11.07 18.36
N GLY A 165 -17.64 -10.75 19.65
CA GLY A 165 -17.59 -11.74 20.70
C GLY A 165 -17.04 -11.20 22.00
N VAL A 166 -17.02 -12.05 23.02
CA VAL A 166 -16.33 -11.76 24.28
C VAL A 166 -14.90 -12.29 24.16
N PHE A 167 -13.94 -11.38 24.00
CA PHE A 167 -12.53 -11.73 24.02
C PHE A 167 -12.03 -11.74 25.46
N ARG A 168 -11.79 -12.94 26.01
CA ARG A 168 -11.04 -13.08 27.26
C ARG A 168 -9.56 -13.04 26.91
N LEU A 169 -8.91 -11.94 27.26
CA LEU A 169 -7.48 -11.75 27.02
C LEU A 169 -6.71 -12.51 28.10
N ASP A 170 -6.07 -13.61 27.72
CA ASP A 170 -5.01 -14.22 28.50
C ASP A 170 -3.66 -13.80 27.91
N PHE A 171 -2.91 -12.98 28.65
CA PHE A 171 -1.59 -12.52 28.22
C PHE A 171 -0.49 -13.57 28.41
N SER A 172 -0.81 -14.72 29.00
CA SER A 172 0.08 -15.88 29.10
C SER A 172 -0.08 -16.82 27.91
N ASP A 173 -1.26 -16.81 27.28
CA ASP A 173 -1.54 -17.59 26.09
C ASP A 173 -0.87 -16.98 24.85
N ARG A 174 -0.31 -17.83 24.00
CA ARG A 174 0.43 -17.43 22.80
C ARG A 174 -0.10 -18.22 21.62
N ILE A 175 -0.28 -17.53 20.50
CA ILE A 175 -0.66 -18.19 19.25
C ILE A 175 0.48 -19.13 18.86
N ASP A 176 0.16 -20.41 18.63
CA ASP A 176 1.10 -21.43 18.18
C ASP A 176 1.51 -21.20 16.72
N LEU A 177 2.47 -20.28 16.55
CA LEU A 177 3.06 -19.89 15.28
C LEU A 177 4.49 -20.43 15.27
N GLU A 178 4.80 -21.31 14.33
CA GLU A 178 6.17 -21.78 14.14
C GLU A 178 7.10 -20.57 13.87
N PRO A 179 8.30 -20.55 14.45
CA PRO A 179 9.21 -19.42 14.28
C PRO A 179 9.60 -19.25 12.80
N VAL A 180 9.58 -18.01 12.34
CA VAL A 180 10.03 -17.62 10.99
C VAL A 180 11.50 -18.05 10.82
N GLY A 181 11.72 -19.19 10.17
CA GLY A 181 13.06 -19.75 9.94
C GLY A 181 13.16 -21.28 9.97
N SER A 182 12.19 -22.01 10.52
CA SER A 182 12.25 -23.49 10.55
C SER A 182 12.16 -24.12 9.15
N ALA A 183 11.34 -23.56 8.26
CA ALA A 183 11.09 -24.11 6.93
C ALA A 183 12.23 -23.89 5.90
N LEU A 184 13.19 -23.00 6.17
CA LEU A 184 14.32 -22.74 5.28
C LEU A 184 15.60 -23.52 5.65
N SER A 185 15.57 -24.32 6.72
CA SER A 185 16.73 -25.08 7.20
C SER A 185 16.75 -26.55 6.73
N SER A 186 15.76 -26.99 5.94
CA SER A 186 15.61 -28.39 5.52
C SER A 186 15.56 -28.59 4.00
N ALA A 187 16.28 -27.76 3.25
CA ALA A 187 16.53 -27.94 1.82
C ALA A 187 18.04 -27.90 1.53
#